data_AF-A0A3A1P4E5-F1
#
_entry.id   AF-A0A3A1P4E5-F1
#
_cell.length_a   1.000
_cell.length_b   1.000
_cell.length_c   1.000
_cell.angle_alpha   90.00
_cell.angle_beta   90.00
_cell.angle_gamma   90.00
#
_symmetry.space_group_name_H-M   'P 1'
#
loop_
_entity.id
_entity.type
_entity.pdbx_description
1 polymer ?
#
loop_
_entity_poly.entity_id
_entity_poly.type
_entity_poly.pdbx_seq_one_letter_code
_entity_poly.pdbx_strand_id
1 'polypeptide(L)'
;MNLPFIDWAWRTRGAIAIDPPLTTEETFARLKPLVDEDSTRCDYGDNTLTYVKGNPAAQDRLATFSRGVFAVEQQGGLTRLLYDVKSNALALVLLAPLFFVGFAQIAVAINHWEDRKAEAVEAKGEKAGDEEEKEPAPHHWIDEALGAPAPETLEQKKARMEQEGEQKKEKLPTTPSYVLAGLFVALYLLGRFLEPYLFRRTLRRALDLELAETADSPAETLEPGHAG
;
A
#
# COMPACT_ATOMS: atom_id res chain seq x y z
N MET A 1 -19.59 11.44 6.04
CA MET A 1 -19.46 12.37 4.89
C MET A 1 -19.14 11.53 3.66
N ASN A 2 -20.02 11.53 2.64
CA ASN A 2 -19.80 10.85 1.36
C ASN A 2 -19.09 11.85 0.44
N LEU A 3 -17.84 11.58 0.07
CA LEU A 3 -17.10 12.39 -0.90
C LEU A 3 -17.03 11.56 -2.19
N PRO A 4 -18.00 11.70 -3.11
CA PRO A 4 -18.20 10.75 -4.22
C PRO A 4 -16.96 10.58 -5.12
N PHE A 5 -16.17 11.65 -5.29
CA PHE A 5 -14.92 11.61 -6.07
C PHE A 5 -13.81 10.83 -5.39
N ILE A 6 -13.73 10.92 -4.07
CA ILE A 6 -12.71 10.30 -3.24
C ILE A 6 -13.08 8.82 -3.01
N ASP A 7 -14.36 8.54 -2.79
CA ASP A 7 -14.90 7.18 -2.69
C ASP A 7 -14.70 6.36 -3.97
N TRP A 8 -14.71 6.99 -5.15
CA TRP A 8 -14.45 6.30 -6.43
C TRP A 8 -13.04 5.73 -6.56
N ALA A 9 -12.07 6.29 -5.83
CA ALA A 9 -10.67 5.94 -5.98
C ALA A 9 -10.33 4.57 -5.34
N TRP A 10 -11.11 4.12 -4.35
CA TRP A 10 -10.90 2.85 -3.63
C TRP A 10 -12.14 1.94 -3.60
N ARG A 11 -13.26 2.35 -4.20
CA ARG A 11 -14.44 1.50 -4.37
C ARG A 11 -14.52 0.95 -5.78
N THR A 12 -14.88 -0.32 -5.87
CA THR A 12 -15.25 -0.96 -7.12
C THR A 12 -16.74 -1.19 -7.14
N ARG A 13 -17.41 -0.57 -8.12
CA ARG A 13 -18.85 -0.72 -8.36
C ARG A 13 -19.10 -1.35 -9.72
N GLY A 14 -20.18 -2.09 -9.83
CA GLY A 14 -20.63 -2.62 -11.11
C GLY A 14 -21.89 -3.45 -11.02
N ALA A 15 -22.26 -3.98 -12.18
CA ALA A 15 -23.39 -4.87 -12.35
C ALA A 15 -22.94 -6.08 -13.17
N ILE A 16 -23.43 -7.26 -12.82
CA ILE A 16 -23.25 -8.50 -13.57
C ILE A 16 -24.64 -9.02 -13.93
N ALA A 17 -24.90 -9.21 -15.21
CA ALA A 17 -26.11 -9.90 -15.65
C ALA A 17 -25.94 -11.40 -15.37
N ILE A 18 -26.98 -12.02 -14.82
CA ILE A 18 -27.03 -13.44 -14.48
C ILE A 18 -27.95 -14.11 -15.50
N ASP A 19 -27.42 -15.09 -16.22
CA ASP A 19 -28.14 -15.88 -17.22
C ASP A 19 -27.74 -17.37 -17.05
N PRO A 20 -28.67 -18.30 -16.77
CA PRO A 20 -30.12 -18.10 -16.64
C PRO A 20 -30.51 -17.26 -15.40
N PRO A 21 -31.70 -16.61 -15.40
CA PRO A 21 -32.15 -15.78 -14.29
C PRO A 21 -32.25 -16.60 -13.01
N LEU A 22 -31.54 -16.18 -11.97
CA LEU A 22 -31.59 -16.79 -10.63
C LEU A 22 -32.50 -15.98 -9.71
N THR A 23 -33.10 -16.66 -8.74
CA THR A 23 -33.76 -16.01 -7.61
C THR A 23 -32.72 -15.37 -6.68
N THR A 24 -33.17 -14.44 -5.82
CA THR A 24 -32.30 -13.79 -4.83
C THR A 24 -31.67 -14.80 -3.87
N GLU A 25 -32.46 -15.76 -3.38
CA GLU A 25 -31.98 -16.81 -2.48
C GLU A 25 -30.92 -17.69 -3.14
N GLU A 26 -31.14 -18.15 -4.37
CA GLU A 26 -30.16 -18.95 -5.12
C GLU A 26 -28.89 -18.15 -5.40
N THR A 27 -29.01 -16.87 -5.74
CA THR A 27 -27.86 -15.99 -5.98
C THR A 27 -27.00 -15.88 -4.73
N PHE A 28 -27.62 -15.62 -3.57
CA PHE A 28 -26.88 -15.54 -2.31
C PHE A 28 -26.33 -16.89 -1.85
N ALA A 29 -27.03 -17.99 -2.10
CA ALA A 29 -26.52 -19.33 -1.83
C ALA A 29 -25.23 -19.61 -2.64
N ARG A 30 -25.16 -19.17 -3.91
CA ARG A 30 -23.96 -19.32 -4.75
C ARG A 30 -22.81 -18.40 -4.35
N LEU A 31 -23.11 -17.23 -3.78
CA LEU A 31 -22.10 -16.31 -3.27
C LEU A 31 -21.59 -16.70 -1.88
N LYS A 32 -22.37 -17.46 -1.11
CA LYS A 32 -22.05 -17.84 0.26
C LYS A 32 -20.63 -18.42 0.42
N PRO A 33 -20.14 -19.36 -0.41
CA PRO A 33 -18.78 -19.90 -0.26
C PRO A 33 -17.66 -18.86 -0.43
N LEU A 34 -17.94 -17.73 -1.06
CA LEU A 34 -16.97 -16.65 -1.31
C LEU A 34 -16.89 -15.67 -0.12
N VAL A 35 -17.95 -15.60 0.67
CA VAL A 35 -18.14 -14.60 1.72
C VAL A 35 -18.12 -15.24 3.11
N ASP A 36 -18.60 -16.46 3.25
CA ASP A 36 -18.74 -17.20 4.51
C ASP A 36 -17.41 -17.89 4.87
N GLU A 37 -16.50 -17.10 5.43
CA GLU A 37 -15.29 -17.56 6.11
C GLU A 37 -15.41 -17.26 7.61
N ASP A 38 -14.73 -18.03 8.47
CA ASP A 38 -14.87 -18.01 9.94
C ASP A 38 -14.75 -16.61 10.58
N SER A 39 -14.06 -15.66 9.94
CA SER A 39 -13.88 -14.28 10.43
C SER A 39 -14.78 -13.23 9.78
N THR A 40 -15.74 -13.65 8.95
CA THR A 40 -16.60 -12.75 8.17
C THR A 40 -17.98 -12.60 8.81
N ARG A 41 -18.38 -11.35 9.05
CA ARG A 41 -19.74 -11.02 9.47
C ARG A 41 -20.59 -10.73 8.25
N CYS A 42 -21.60 -11.57 8.02
CA CYS A 42 -22.58 -11.40 6.95
C CYS A 42 -23.93 -10.93 7.52
N ASP A 43 -24.59 -10.02 6.80
CA ASP A 43 -25.96 -9.57 7.06
C ASP A 43 -26.77 -9.75 5.76
N TYR A 44 -27.77 -10.63 5.82
CA TYR A 44 -28.64 -10.99 4.70
C TYR A 44 -29.98 -10.29 4.89
N GLY A 45 -30.25 -9.27 4.09
CA GLY A 45 -31.58 -8.66 3.96
C GLY A 45 -32.35 -9.27 2.78
N ASP A 46 -33.57 -8.79 2.56
CA ASP A 46 -34.50 -9.31 1.54
C ASP A 46 -33.89 -9.40 0.14
N ASN A 47 -33.03 -8.45 -0.20
CA ASN A 47 -32.43 -8.35 -1.52
C ASN A 47 -31.01 -7.80 -1.51
N THR A 48 -30.38 -7.78 -0.34
CA THR A 48 -29.08 -7.17 -0.13
C THR A 48 -28.26 -8.04 0.82
N LEU A 49 -27.03 -8.37 0.41
CA LEU A 49 -26.05 -9.05 1.24
C LEU A 49 -24.93 -8.06 1.56
N THR A 50 -24.77 -7.73 2.84
CA THR A 50 -23.65 -6.92 3.33
C THR A 50 -22.66 -7.80 4.07
N TYR A 51 -21.38 -7.63 3.79
CA TYR A 51 -20.34 -8.39 4.48
C TYR A 51 -19.19 -7.51 4.97
N VAL A 52 -18.59 -7.92 6.09
CA VAL A 52 -17.39 -7.32 6.67
C VAL A 52 -16.45 -8.44 7.12
N LYS A 53 -15.28 -8.52 6.48
CA LYS A 53 -14.20 -9.46 6.82
C LYS A 53 -13.28 -8.84 7.87
N GLY A 54 -13.01 -9.58 8.95
CA GLY A 54 -12.12 -9.13 10.02
C GLY A 54 -10.64 -9.40 9.71
N ASN A 55 -10.29 -10.68 9.55
CA ASN A 55 -8.93 -11.11 9.29
C ASN A 55 -8.93 -12.15 8.16
N PRO A 56 -8.94 -11.70 6.89
CA PRO A 56 -9.02 -12.61 5.75
C PRO A 56 -7.74 -13.45 5.66
N ALA A 57 -7.90 -14.75 5.41
CA ALA A 57 -6.75 -15.63 5.16
C ALA A 57 -6.03 -15.20 3.88
N ALA A 58 -4.72 -15.50 3.76
CA ALA A 58 -3.97 -15.17 2.55
C ALA A 58 -4.51 -15.87 1.28
N GLN A 59 -5.27 -16.95 1.44
CA GLN A 59 -5.93 -17.71 0.36
C GLN A 59 -7.33 -17.19 0.01
N ASP A 60 -7.87 -16.22 0.77
CA ASP A 60 -9.18 -15.64 0.52
C ASP A 60 -9.16 -14.86 -0.80
N ARG A 61 -9.99 -15.29 -1.76
CA ARG A 61 -10.10 -14.66 -3.09
C ARG A 61 -10.63 -13.23 -3.01
N LEU A 62 -11.24 -12.84 -1.89
CA LEU A 62 -11.72 -11.51 -1.55
C LEU A 62 -10.91 -10.82 -0.45
N ALA A 63 -9.69 -11.29 -0.13
CA ALA A 63 -8.87 -10.70 0.95
C ALA A 63 -8.64 -9.19 0.79
N THR A 64 -8.53 -8.70 -0.45
CA THR A 64 -8.37 -7.27 -0.75
C THR A 64 -9.65 -6.46 -0.47
N PHE A 65 -10.81 -7.11 -0.50
CA PHE A 65 -12.14 -6.52 -0.32
C PHE A 65 -12.72 -6.81 1.07
N SER A 66 -12.22 -6.11 2.08
CA SER A 66 -12.65 -6.29 3.48
C SER A 66 -14.12 -5.98 3.75
N ARG A 67 -14.80 -5.19 2.91
CA ARG A 67 -16.21 -4.85 3.07
C ARG A 67 -16.87 -4.68 1.72
N GLY A 68 -18.11 -5.16 1.61
CA GLY A 68 -18.90 -4.99 0.42
C GLY A 68 -20.39 -5.15 0.64
N VAL A 69 -21.15 -4.69 -0.35
CA VAL A 69 -22.60 -4.82 -0.46
C VAL A 69 -22.92 -5.41 -1.83
N PHE A 70 -23.73 -6.46 -1.84
CA PHE A 70 -24.32 -7.05 -3.03
C PHE A 70 -25.82 -6.81 -3.01
N ALA A 71 -26.42 -6.47 -4.15
CA ALA A 71 -27.87 -6.34 -4.29
C ALA A 71 -28.35 -7.03 -5.57
N VAL A 72 -29.48 -7.74 -5.51
CA VAL A 72 -29.99 -8.54 -6.64
C VAL A 72 -31.17 -7.85 -7.30
N GLU A 73 -30.97 -7.20 -8.43
CA GLU A 73 -32.07 -6.55 -9.15
C GLU A 73 -32.71 -7.53 -10.14
N GLN A 74 -34.00 -7.83 -9.96
CA GLN A 74 -34.78 -8.64 -10.89
C GLN A 74 -35.78 -7.75 -11.64
N GLN A 75 -35.61 -7.59 -12.95
CA GLN A 75 -36.51 -6.78 -13.79
C GLN A 75 -36.74 -7.46 -15.14
N GLY A 76 -38.01 -7.61 -15.53
CA GLY A 76 -38.40 -8.06 -16.87
C GLY A 76 -37.86 -9.43 -17.27
N GLY A 77 -37.68 -10.35 -16.31
CA GLY A 77 -37.09 -11.67 -16.54
C GLY A 77 -35.55 -11.70 -16.60
N LEU A 78 -34.88 -10.57 -16.33
CA LEU A 78 -33.43 -10.49 -16.19
C LEU A 78 -33.05 -10.33 -14.72
N THR A 79 -32.05 -11.09 -14.27
CA THR A 79 -31.45 -10.94 -12.94
C THR A 79 -30.10 -10.25 -13.07
N ARG A 80 -29.85 -9.22 -12.25
CA ARG A 80 -28.58 -8.50 -12.18
C ARG A 80 -28.05 -8.49 -10.75
N LEU A 81 -26.78 -8.82 -10.59
CA LEU A 81 -26.06 -8.63 -9.33
C LEU A 81 -25.34 -7.28 -9.36
N LEU A 82 -25.83 -6.34 -8.58
CA LEU A 82 -25.16 -5.07 -8.29
C LEU A 82 -24.17 -5.29 -7.15
N TYR A 83 -23.00 -4.68 -7.25
CA TYR A 83 -21.99 -4.77 -6.20
C TYR A 83 -21.32 -3.41 -5.94
N ASP A 84 -21.05 -3.12 -4.67
CA ASP A 84 -20.23 -2.00 -4.19
C ASP A 84 -19.27 -2.54 -3.13
N VAL A 85 -18.00 -2.67 -3.49
CA VAL A 85 -16.95 -3.23 -2.62
C VAL A 85 -15.81 -2.24 -2.43
N LYS A 86 -15.20 -2.26 -1.24
CA LYS A 86 -14.09 -1.36 -0.87
C LYS A 86 -12.77 -2.15 -0.81
N SER A 87 -11.76 -1.69 -1.57
CA SER A 87 -10.40 -2.24 -1.51
C SER A 87 -9.51 -1.40 -0.59
N ASN A 88 -9.02 -2.02 0.49
CA ASN A 88 -8.06 -1.35 1.38
C ASN A 88 -6.67 -1.26 0.74
N ALA A 89 -6.32 -2.23 -0.11
CA ALA A 89 -5.06 -2.24 -0.84
C ALA A 89 -4.96 -1.02 -1.77
N LEU A 90 -5.99 -0.76 -2.60
CA LEU A 90 -6.03 0.43 -3.44
C LEU A 90 -5.98 1.73 -2.64
N ALA A 91 -6.67 1.78 -1.50
CA ALA A 91 -6.64 2.96 -0.64
C ALA A 91 -5.22 3.26 -0.13
N LEU A 92 -4.48 2.24 0.31
CA LEU A 92 -3.10 2.39 0.78
C LEU A 92 -2.13 2.72 -0.35
N VAL A 93 -2.24 2.05 -1.50
CA VAL A 93 -1.38 2.30 -2.66
C VAL A 93 -1.64 3.69 -3.25
N LEU A 94 -2.86 4.21 -3.18
CA LEU A 94 -3.18 5.59 -3.55
C LEU A 94 -2.61 6.62 -2.58
N LEU A 95 -2.56 6.28 -1.29
CA LEU A 95 -2.08 7.19 -0.25
C LEU A 95 -0.55 7.27 -0.19
N ALA A 96 0.14 6.17 -0.49
CA ALA A 96 1.59 6.08 -0.55
C ALA A 96 2.29 7.19 -1.37
N PRO A 97 1.91 7.49 -2.63
CA PRO A 97 2.58 8.52 -3.42
C PRO A 97 2.40 9.91 -2.80
N LEU A 98 1.28 10.18 -2.14
CA LEU A 98 1.06 11.44 -1.44
C LEU A 98 2.03 11.60 -0.27
N PHE A 99 2.31 10.53 0.48
CA PHE A 99 3.35 10.54 1.52
C PHE A 99 4.74 10.78 0.96
N PHE A 100 5.12 10.11 -0.13
CA PHE A 100 6.44 10.28 -0.72
C PHE A 100 6.64 11.70 -1.26
N VAL A 101 5.65 12.27 -1.93
CA VAL A 101 5.69 13.69 -2.34
C VAL A 101 5.76 14.59 -1.12
N GLY A 102 5.00 14.31 -0.05
CA GLY A 102 5.06 15.04 1.21
C GLY A 102 6.47 15.08 1.81
N PHE A 103 7.13 13.93 1.90
CA PHE A 103 8.52 13.85 2.37
C PHE A 103 9.50 14.61 1.47
N ALA A 104 9.31 14.56 0.15
CA ALA A 104 10.12 15.34 -0.78
C ALA A 104 9.97 16.86 -0.51
N GLN A 105 8.75 17.34 -0.29
CA GLN A 105 8.49 18.75 0.00
C GLN A 105 9.09 19.19 1.35
N ILE A 106 9.01 18.32 2.37
CA ILE A 106 9.67 18.57 3.67
C ILE A 106 11.18 18.68 3.49
N ALA A 107 11.81 17.76 2.74
CA ALA A 107 13.24 17.81 2.47
C ALA A 107 13.65 19.08 1.70
N VAL A 108 12.85 19.49 0.70
CA VAL A 108 13.06 20.77 -0.02
C VAL A 108 12.99 21.96 0.93
N ALA A 109 12.00 22.00 1.82
CA ALA A 109 11.85 23.08 2.78
C ALA A 109 13.01 23.16 3.78
N ILE A 110 13.49 22.01 4.27
CA ILE A 110 14.67 21.93 5.15
C ILE A 110 15.91 22.46 4.43
N ASN A 111 16.16 21.98 3.20
CA ASN A 111 17.29 22.45 2.39
C ASN A 111 17.26 23.97 2.19
N HIS A 112 16.09 24.54 1.87
CA HIS A 112 15.94 25.99 1.75
C HIS A 112 16.15 26.74 3.08
N TRP A 113 15.72 26.17 4.20
CA TRP A 113 15.93 26.77 5.52
C TRP A 113 17.42 26.75 5.91
N GLU A 114 18.13 25.67 5.61
CA GLU A 114 19.58 25.57 5.79
C GLU A 114 20.35 26.53 4.89
N ASP A 115 19.99 26.62 3.60
CA ASP A 115 20.57 27.57 2.65
C ASP A 115 20.39 29.02 3.18
N ARG A 116 19.18 29.39 3.61
CA ARG A 116 18.91 30.73 4.19
C ARG A 116 19.66 30.99 5.49
N LYS A 117 19.82 29.97 6.33
CA LYS A 117 20.60 30.09 7.57
C LYS A 117 22.07 30.32 7.26
N ALA A 118 22.63 29.61 6.27
CA ALA A 118 24.00 29.80 5.82
C ALA A 118 24.21 31.21 5.22
N GLU A 119 23.33 31.64 4.32
CA GLU A 119 23.36 32.98 3.73
C GLU A 119 23.24 34.11 4.78
N ALA A 120 22.40 33.94 5.79
CA ALA A 120 22.23 34.93 6.86
C ALA A 120 23.44 35.02 7.78
N VAL A 121 24.19 33.93 7.95
CA VAL A 121 25.43 33.92 8.73
C VAL A 121 26.55 34.57 7.93
N GLU A 122 26.71 34.22 6.64
CA GLU A 122 27.67 34.89 5.76
C GLU A 122 27.39 36.40 5.61
N ALA A 123 26.13 36.81 5.45
CA ALA A 123 25.74 38.22 5.29
C ALA A 123 25.96 39.05 6.56
N LYS A 124 25.99 38.42 7.74
CA LYS A 124 26.32 39.08 9.02
C LYS A 124 27.82 39.20 9.26
N GLY A 125 28.66 38.62 8.38
CA GLY A 125 30.11 38.56 8.58
C GLY A 125 30.53 37.73 9.80
N GLU A 126 29.58 37.10 10.48
CA GLU A 126 29.85 36.04 11.45
C GLU A 126 30.24 34.82 10.62
N LYS A 127 31.49 34.36 10.71
CA LYS A 127 31.82 33.03 10.17
C LYS A 127 30.86 32.04 10.82
N ALA A 128 30.22 31.17 10.03
CA ALA A 128 29.44 30.06 10.54
C ALA A 128 30.37 29.09 11.28
N GLY A 129 30.73 29.42 12.53
CA GLY A 129 31.74 28.70 13.30
C GLY A 129 32.52 29.60 14.25
N ASP A 130 31.88 30.52 14.97
CA ASP A 130 32.46 31.11 16.20
C ASP A 130 31.76 30.54 17.44
N GLU A 131 31.43 29.25 17.41
CA GLU A 131 31.73 28.45 18.59
C GLU A 131 33.23 28.25 18.52
N GLU A 132 33.99 28.86 19.44
CA GLU A 132 35.42 28.59 19.61
C GLU A 132 35.64 27.09 19.42
N GLU A 133 36.22 26.68 18.27
CA GLU A 133 36.51 25.29 18.01
C GLU A 133 37.50 24.84 19.08
N LYS A 134 37.00 24.17 20.12
CA LYS A 134 37.84 23.59 21.17
C LYS A 134 38.40 22.28 20.64
N GLU A 135 39.64 21.99 21.02
CA GLU A 135 40.28 20.71 20.68
C GLU A 135 39.34 19.56 21.01
N PRO A 136 39.23 18.54 20.14
CA PRO A 136 38.30 17.45 20.34
C PRO A 136 38.59 16.77 21.68
N ALA A 137 37.53 16.53 22.45
CA ALA A 137 37.62 15.84 23.72
C ALA A 137 38.27 14.44 23.53
N PRO A 138 39.04 13.95 24.53
CA PRO A 138 39.65 12.64 24.44
C PRO A 138 38.59 11.54 24.29
N HIS A 139 38.99 10.41 23.67
CA HIS A 139 38.09 9.30 23.41
C HIS A 139 37.32 8.86 24.66
N HIS A 140 36.05 8.51 24.43
CA HIS A 140 35.32 7.73 25.40
C HIS A 140 35.93 6.32 25.43
N TRP A 141 36.01 5.71 26.61
CA TRP A 141 36.67 4.41 26.82
C TRP A 141 36.14 3.26 25.92
N ILE A 142 34.90 3.40 25.41
CA ILE A 142 34.27 2.42 24.50
C ILE A 142 34.86 2.52 23.09
N ASP A 143 35.13 3.73 22.60
CA ASP A 143 35.65 3.96 21.25
C ASP A 143 37.10 3.49 21.13
N GLU A 144 37.88 3.65 22.21
CA GLU A 144 39.26 3.16 22.29
C GLU A 144 39.31 1.62 22.32
N ALA A 145 38.39 0.96 23.03
CA ALA A 145 38.25 -0.50 23.02
C ALA A 145 37.83 -1.06 21.65
N LEU A 146 37.09 -0.28 20.86
CA LEU A 146 36.66 -0.64 19.50
C LEU A 146 37.71 -0.30 18.43
N GLY A 147 38.85 0.28 18.82
CA GLY A 147 39.93 0.64 17.89
C GLY A 147 39.55 1.77 16.93
N ALA A 148 38.64 2.66 17.34
CA ALA A 148 38.33 3.85 16.57
C ALA A 148 39.59 4.72 16.42
N PRO A 149 39.84 5.30 15.24
CA PRO A 149 40.98 6.18 15.03
C PRO A 149 40.87 7.46 15.90
N ALA A 150 42.02 7.96 16.36
CA ALA A 150 42.12 9.18 17.15
C ALA A 150 41.40 10.36 16.48
N PRO A 151 40.67 11.22 17.23
CA PRO A 151 40.05 12.40 16.66
C PRO A 151 41.13 13.33 16.09
N GLU A 152 40.96 13.77 14.84
CA GLU A 152 41.89 14.68 14.18
C GLU A 152 41.99 16.02 14.92
N THR A 153 43.20 16.56 15.05
CA THR A 153 43.39 17.89 15.65
C THR A 153 42.80 18.97 14.76
N LEU A 154 42.49 20.14 15.33
CA LEU A 154 41.89 21.24 14.58
C LEU A 154 42.73 21.69 13.38
N GLU A 155 44.05 21.66 13.51
CA GLU A 155 44.97 21.98 12.40
C GLU A 155 44.92 20.91 11.30
N GLN A 156 44.84 19.63 11.66
CA GLN A 156 44.72 18.53 10.70
C GLN A 156 43.37 18.57 9.98
N LYS A 157 42.29 18.86 10.72
CA LYS A 157 40.94 19.02 10.18
C LYS A 157 40.87 20.20 9.20
N LYS A 158 41.51 21.33 9.52
CA LYS A 158 41.60 22.51 8.62
C LYS A 158 42.43 22.24 7.38
N ALA A 159 43.61 21.63 7.54
CA ALA A 159 44.47 21.24 6.41
C ALA A 159 43.77 20.23 5.48
N ARG A 160 42.98 19.31 6.04
CA ARG A 160 42.17 18.36 5.28
C ARG A 160 41.01 19.05 4.55
N MET A 161 40.31 20.00 5.17
CA MET A 161 39.27 20.79 4.50
C MET A 161 39.83 21.67 3.37
N GLU A 162 41.04 22.21 3.52
CA GLU A 162 41.72 22.95 2.44
C GLU A 162 42.13 22.04 1.27
N GLN A 163 42.51 20.78 1.55
CA GLN A 163 42.91 19.81 0.51
C GLN A 163 41.72 19.12 -0.17
N GLU A 164 40.67 18.77 0.57
CA GLU A 164 39.46 18.12 0.03
C GLU A 164 38.48 19.12 -0.59
N GLY A 165 38.70 20.43 -0.40
CA GLY A 165 37.73 21.48 -0.71
C GLY A 165 36.57 21.45 0.30
N GLU A 166 35.95 22.60 0.54
CA GLU A 166 34.79 22.68 1.46
C GLU A 166 33.75 21.64 1.07
N GLN A 167 33.56 20.62 1.92
CA GLN A 167 32.45 19.69 1.79
C GLN A 167 31.17 20.49 2.00
N LYS A 168 30.57 20.95 0.90
CA LYS A 168 29.24 21.56 0.91
C LYS A 168 28.33 20.60 1.64
N LYS A 169 27.66 21.08 2.69
CA LYS A 169 26.63 20.32 3.42
C LYS A 169 25.74 19.62 2.41
N GLU A 170 25.77 18.29 2.41
CA GLU A 170 25.02 17.49 1.45
C GLU A 170 23.53 17.74 1.66
N LYS A 171 22.86 18.27 0.63
CA LYS A 171 21.42 18.52 0.66
C LYS A 171 20.68 17.20 0.82
N LEU A 172 19.57 17.22 1.55
CA LEU A 172 18.70 16.06 1.65
C LEU A 172 18.25 15.62 0.24
N PRO A 173 18.47 14.35 -0.15
CA PRO A 173 18.17 13.88 -1.50
C PRO A 173 16.66 13.73 -1.69
N THR A 174 16.12 14.39 -2.73
CA THR A 174 14.66 14.39 -3.03
C THR A 174 14.27 13.44 -4.15
N THR A 175 15.22 13.08 -5.02
CA THR A 175 15.03 12.20 -6.18
C THR A 175 14.41 10.83 -5.81
N PRO A 176 14.86 10.13 -4.75
CA PRO A 176 14.30 8.82 -4.39
C PRO A 176 12.80 8.89 -4.08
N SER A 177 12.36 9.95 -3.40
CA SER A 177 10.95 10.17 -3.05
C SER A 177 10.07 10.33 -4.29
N TYR A 178 10.52 11.06 -5.31
CA TYR A 178 9.78 11.21 -6.55
C TYR A 178 9.71 9.91 -7.36
N VAL A 179 10.80 9.13 -7.40
CA VAL A 179 10.84 7.82 -8.06
C VAL A 179 9.86 6.85 -7.40
N LEU A 180 9.87 6.77 -6.07
CA LEU A 180 8.92 5.93 -5.33
C LEU A 180 7.49 6.40 -5.54
N ALA A 181 7.21 7.71 -5.50
CA ALA A 181 5.89 8.23 -5.81
C ALA A 181 5.40 7.79 -7.20
N GLY A 182 6.26 7.89 -8.23
CA GLY A 182 5.94 7.43 -9.59
C GLY A 182 5.64 5.93 -9.66
N LEU A 183 6.43 5.09 -8.96
CA LEU A 183 6.21 3.65 -8.89
C LEU A 183 4.85 3.32 -8.26
N PHE A 184 4.50 3.94 -7.14
CA PHE A 184 3.22 3.70 -6.48
C PHE A 184 2.04 4.19 -7.32
N VAL A 185 2.18 5.28 -8.08
CA VAL A 185 1.16 5.71 -9.05
C VAL A 185 0.96 4.65 -10.13
N ALA A 186 2.03 4.08 -10.67
CA ALA A 186 1.94 3.01 -11.67
C ALA A 186 1.26 1.76 -11.09
N LEU A 187 1.61 1.36 -9.86
CA LEU A 187 0.97 0.25 -9.16
C LEU A 187 -0.51 0.52 -8.87
N TYR A 188 -0.86 1.75 -8.47
CA TYR A 188 -2.24 2.15 -8.26
C TYR A 188 -3.06 1.99 -9.55
N LEU A 189 -2.55 2.50 -10.68
CA LEU A 189 -3.24 2.38 -11.96
C LEU A 189 -3.41 0.91 -12.35
N LEU A 190 -2.36 0.10 -12.23
CA LEU A 190 -2.42 -1.32 -12.53
C LEU A 190 -3.48 -2.04 -11.67
N GLY A 191 -3.43 -1.84 -10.35
CA GLY A 191 -4.44 -2.38 -9.43
C GLY A 191 -5.85 -1.88 -9.74
N ARG A 192 -5.98 -0.60 -10.13
CA ARG A 192 -7.27 0.03 -10.42
C ARG A 192 -8.00 -0.60 -11.60
N PHE A 193 -7.26 -1.10 -12.60
CA PHE A 193 -7.81 -1.82 -13.74
C PHE A 193 -7.96 -3.33 -13.46
N LEU A 194 -6.99 -3.92 -12.77
CA LEU A 194 -6.95 -5.37 -12.55
C LEU A 194 -7.93 -5.84 -11.45
N GLU A 195 -8.09 -5.08 -10.37
CA GLU A 195 -9.01 -5.45 -9.27
C GLU A 195 -10.47 -5.58 -9.73
N PRO A 196 -11.08 -4.61 -10.45
CA PRO A 196 -12.45 -4.77 -10.93
C PRO A 196 -12.61 -5.93 -11.89
N TYR A 197 -11.58 -6.18 -12.71
CA TYR A 197 -11.59 -7.25 -13.69
C TYR A 197 -11.57 -8.63 -13.01
N LEU A 198 -10.63 -8.83 -12.09
CA LEU A 198 -10.51 -10.09 -11.33
C LEU A 198 -11.74 -10.31 -10.44
N PHE A 199 -12.23 -9.26 -9.77
CA PHE A 199 -13.42 -9.35 -8.94
C PHE A 199 -14.66 -9.78 -9.74
N ARG A 200 -14.91 -9.16 -10.90
CA ARG A 200 -16.00 -9.57 -11.80
C ARG A 200 -15.85 -11.01 -12.26
N ARG A 201 -14.63 -11.43 -12.60
CA ARG A 201 -14.36 -12.81 -13.01
C ARG A 201 -14.64 -13.81 -11.89
N THR A 202 -14.22 -13.50 -10.66
CA THR A 202 -14.47 -14.35 -9.48
C THR A 202 -15.96 -14.46 -9.18
N LEU A 203 -16.70 -13.34 -9.23
CA LEU A 203 -18.15 -13.36 -9.05
C LEU A 203 -18.86 -14.19 -10.11
N ARG A 204 -18.50 -14.05 -11.39
CA ARG A 204 -19.09 -14.88 -12.47
C ARG A 204 -18.85 -16.36 -12.21
N ARG A 205 -17.63 -16.76 -11.88
CA ARG A 205 -17.32 -18.15 -11.55
C ARG A 205 -18.10 -18.69 -10.36
N ALA A 206 -18.37 -17.86 -9.35
CA ALA A 206 -19.18 -18.26 -8.20
C ALA A 206 -20.64 -18.47 -8.62
N LEU A 207 -21.15 -17.57 -9.46
CA LEU A 207 -22.51 -17.63 -9.99
C LEU A 207 -22.70 -18.78 -10.98
N ASP A 208 -21.67 -19.15 -11.73
CA ASP A 208 -21.68 -20.26 -12.69
C ASP A 208 -21.37 -21.63 -12.03
N LEU A 209 -21.28 -21.69 -10.69
CA LEU A 209 -21.01 -22.89 -9.88
C LEU A 209 -19.63 -23.57 -10.06
N GLU A 210 -18.74 -23.07 -10.93
CA GLU A 210 -17.37 -23.62 -11.11
C GLU A 210 -16.56 -23.68 -9.78
N LEU A 211 -16.86 -22.76 -8.85
CA LEU A 211 -16.11 -22.61 -7.61
C LEU A 211 -16.42 -23.70 -6.57
N ALA A 212 -17.65 -24.21 -6.53
CA ALA A 212 -18.03 -25.28 -5.60
C ALA A 212 -17.38 -26.62 -6.00
N GLU A 213 -17.27 -26.87 -7.31
CA GLU A 213 -16.66 -28.09 -7.86
C GLU A 213 -15.14 -28.12 -7.62
N THR A 214 -14.45 -26.98 -7.70
CA THR A 214 -13.01 -26.93 -7.38
C THR A 214 -12.66 -27.07 -5.90
N ALA A 215 -13.60 -26.79 -4.99
CA ALA A 215 -13.39 -26.98 -3.55
C ALA A 215 -13.63 -28.43 -3.10
N ASP A 216 -14.43 -29.19 -3.85
CA ASP A 216 -14.82 -30.56 -3.55
C ASP A 216 -14.09 -31.61 -4.42
N SER A 217 -13.07 -31.20 -5.18
CA SER A 217 -12.15 -32.14 -5.81
C SER A 217 -11.02 -32.45 -4.82
N PRO A 218 -11.07 -33.54 -4.03
CA PRO A 218 -9.87 -34.02 -3.38
C PRO A 218 -8.87 -34.33 -4.48
N ALA A 219 -7.64 -33.84 -4.31
CA ALA A 219 -6.53 -34.23 -5.16
C ALA A 219 -6.54 -35.77 -5.22
N GLU A 220 -6.82 -36.30 -6.41
CA GLU A 220 -6.85 -37.73 -6.67
C GLU A 220 -5.48 -38.29 -6.26
N THR A 221 -5.50 -38.99 -5.14
CA THR A 221 -4.36 -39.70 -4.58
C THR A 221 -3.87 -40.70 -5.61
N LEU A 222 -2.74 -40.38 -6.25
CA LEU A 222 -1.93 -41.35 -6.98
C LEU A 222 -1.39 -42.36 -5.96
N GLU A 223 -2.16 -43.41 -5.69
CA GLU A 223 -1.66 -44.65 -5.11
C GLU A 223 -0.78 -45.36 -6.17
N PRO A 224 0.51 -45.60 -5.93
CA PRO A 224 1.29 -46.46 -6.78
C PRO A 224 0.88 -47.92 -6.50
N GLY A 225 0.13 -48.49 -7.44
CA GLY A 225 -0.24 -49.89 -7.43
C GLY A 225 0.98 -50.80 -7.32
N HIS A 226 0.91 -51.69 -6.33
CA HIS A 226 1.68 -52.92 -6.22
C HIS A 226 1.75 -53.67 -7.57
N ALA A 227 2.95 -53.93 -8.05
CA ALA A 227 3.25 -55.03 -8.97
C ALA A 227 4.21 -55.99 -8.23
N GLY A 228 3.92 -57.28 -8.36
CA GLY A 228 4.58 -58.38 -7.65
C GLY A 228 5.94 -58.80 -8.20
#